data_AF-A0A6P0V196-F1
#
_entry.id   AF-A0A6P0V196-F1
#
_cell.length_a   1.000
_cell.length_b   1.000
_cell.length_c   1.000
_cell.angle_alpha   90.00
_cell.angle_beta   90.00
_cell.angle_gamma   90.00
#
_symmetry.space_group_name_H-M   'P 1'
#
loop_
_entity.id
_entity.type
_entity.pdbx_description
1 polymer ?
#
loop_
_entity_poly.entity_id
_entity_poly.type
_entity_poly.pdbx_seq_one_letter_code
_entity_poly.pdbx_strand_id
1 'polypeptide(L)'
;MLITDKFVFIHQPKTGGTFVAQVLNKLHWGRRLSRFVARAPMKLSGEKVKWHQTCNEIPESERGKQIISIVRNPYERYISNYYYRNWGVHPERWPSNIIDELKALYPHFPEVSFDEFVNFANTHLIKRHLKVPPDKTNLGLCSWDFVRFYFKNPDDVCTIIDDAYIEQKKYREDMYNIHFLRTENLNQDLYNFLLSMGYPDRKIRFIQNLDKIQPKSQGKERPNSDWKSYFTPEQKKIVRTKEKFILSLFPEYDI
;
A
#
# COMPACT_ATOMS: atom_id res chain seq x y z
N MET A 1 2.17 -11.18 1.08
CA MET A 1 2.95 -11.58 -0.10
C MET A 1 2.31 -12.79 -0.74
N LEU A 2 2.40 -12.94 -2.06
CA LEU A 2 2.14 -14.18 -2.79
C LEU A 2 3.38 -14.54 -3.60
N ILE A 3 3.70 -15.81 -3.67
CA ILE A 3 4.88 -16.32 -4.39
C ILE A 3 4.37 -17.23 -5.49
N THR A 4 4.93 -17.15 -6.69
CA THR A 4 4.66 -18.06 -7.80
C THR A 4 5.98 -18.63 -8.32
N ASP A 5 5.93 -19.59 -9.24
CA ASP A 5 7.13 -20.10 -9.90
C ASP A 5 7.89 -19.01 -10.68
N LYS A 6 7.20 -17.95 -11.10
CA LYS A 6 7.72 -16.91 -12.01
C LYS A 6 8.08 -15.59 -11.33
N PHE A 7 7.39 -15.22 -10.26
CA PHE A 7 7.53 -13.91 -9.61
C PHE A 7 6.99 -13.91 -8.18
N VAL A 8 7.37 -12.89 -7.41
CA VAL A 8 6.84 -12.59 -6.07
C VAL A 8 5.97 -11.35 -6.12
N PHE A 9 4.73 -11.45 -5.63
CA PHE A 9 3.82 -10.32 -5.43
C PHE A 9 3.86 -9.82 -3.99
N ILE A 10 4.32 -8.59 -3.82
CA ILE A 10 4.30 -7.87 -2.54
C ILE A 10 2.98 -7.12 -2.44
N HIS A 11 2.19 -7.43 -1.41
CA HIS A 11 0.89 -6.80 -1.21
C HIS A 11 0.98 -5.68 -0.18
N GLN A 12 1.27 -4.47 -0.63
CA GLN A 12 1.13 -3.27 0.20
C GLN A 12 -0.36 -2.96 0.47
N PRO A 13 -0.75 -2.64 1.70
CA PRO A 13 -2.14 -2.32 2.01
C PRO A 13 -2.71 -1.16 1.18
N LYS A 14 -3.98 -1.29 0.81
CA LYS A 14 -4.83 -0.24 0.20
C LYS A 14 -4.49 0.15 -1.24
N THR A 15 -3.76 -0.69 -1.96
CA THR A 15 -3.38 -0.51 -3.36
C THR A 15 -4.11 -1.45 -4.33
N GLY A 16 -5.17 -2.14 -3.89
CA GLY A 16 -5.89 -3.09 -4.76
C GLY A 16 -5.33 -4.52 -4.76
N GLY A 17 -4.38 -4.86 -3.89
CA GLY A 17 -3.80 -6.20 -3.89
C GLY A 17 -4.74 -7.35 -3.51
N THR A 18 -5.94 -7.06 -2.99
CA THR A 18 -7.01 -8.07 -2.87
C THR A 18 -7.47 -8.58 -4.24
N PHE A 19 -7.61 -7.68 -5.23
CA PHE A 19 -7.94 -8.04 -6.60
C PHE A 19 -6.85 -8.93 -7.22
N VAL A 20 -5.60 -8.48 -7.18
CA VAL A 20 -4.46 -9.25 -7.73
C VAL A 20 -4.35 -10.60 -7.06
N ALA A 21 -4.47 -10.65 -5.73
CA ALA A 21 -4.44 -11.92 -5.00
C ALA A 21 -5.52 -12.89 -5.49
N GLN A 22 -6.72 -12.41 -5.80
CA GLN A 22 -7.79 -13.26 -6.33
C GLN A 22 -7.54 -13.75 -7.75
N VAL A 23 -7.04 -12.88 -8.62
CA VAL A 23 -6.68 -13.26 -9.99
C VAL A 23 -5.63 -14.36 -9.95
N LEU A 24 -4.57 -14.18 -9.16
CA LEU A 24 -3.51 -15.18 -9.01
C LEU A 24 -4.06 -16.46 -8.37
N ASN A 25 -4.94 -16.36 -7.36
CA ASN A 25 -5.65 -17.50 -6.76
C ASN A 25 -6.37 -18.35 -7.81
N LYS A 26 -7.13 -17.71 -8.69
CA LYS A 26 -7.83 -18.38 -9.78
C LYS A 26 -6.86 -19.02 -10.77
N LEU A 27 -5.84 -18.28 -11.18
CA LEU A 27 -4.92 -18.69 -12.24
C LEU A 27 -4.05 -19.89 -11.85
N HIS A 28 -3.52 -19.90 -10.63
CA HIS A 28 -2.57 -20.92 -10.18
C HIS A 28 -3.22 -22.08 -9.42
N TRP A 29 -4.42 -21.89 -8.85
CA TRP A 29 -5.03 -22.88 -7.97
C TRP A 29 -6.50 -23.20 -8.31
N GLY A 30 -7.01 -22.71 -9.43
CA GLY A 30 -8.39 -23.00 -9.87
C GLY A 30 -9.47 -22.50 -8.90
N ARG A 31 -9.13 -21.61 -7.95
CA ARG A 31 -10.08 -21.09 -6.97
C ARG A 31 -11.10 -20.20 -7.67
N ARG A 32 -12.36 -20.32 -7.29
CA ARG A 32 -13.42 -19.42 -7.77
C ARG A 32 -13.11 -17.99 -7.33
N LEU A 33 -13.28 -17.05 -8.25
CA LEU A 33 -13.30 -15.63 -7.90
C LEU A 33 -14.47 -15.41 -6.93
N SER A 34 -14.22 -14.66 -5.88
CA SER A 34 -15.23 -14.34 -4.87
C SER A 34 -15.28 -12.84 -4.73
N ARG A 35 -16.45 -12.21 -4.63
CA ARG A 35 -16.49 -10.79 -4.26
C ARG A 35 -15.95 -10.52 -2.84
N PHE A 36 -15.67 -11.58 -2.08
CA PHE A 36 -15.26 -11.52 -0.69
C PHE A 36 -14.09 -12.47 -0.37
N VAL A 37 -12.97 -11.94 0.10
CA VAL A 37 -11.77 -12.75 0.44
C VAL A 37 -11.76 -13.13 1.92
N ALA A 38 -11.68 -14.42 2.23
CA ALA A 38 -11.17 -14.89 3.52
C ALA A 38 -9.64 -14.76 3.51
N ARG A 39 -9.04 -14.24 4.61
CA ARG A 39 -7.58 -14.04 4.80
C ARG A 39 -6.81 -15.38 4.91
N ALA A 40 -6.96 -16.26 3.92
CA ALA A 40 -6.26 -17.53 3.92
C ALA A 40 -4.77 -17.30 3.62
N PRO A 41 -3.85 -17.94 4.37
CA PRO A 41 -2.45 -18.00 3.98
C PRO A 41 -2.33 -18.76 2.67
N MET A 42 -1.57 -18.23 1.72
CA MET A 42 -1.39 -18.84 0.41
C MET A 42 0.02 -19.40 0.33
N LYS A 43 0.11 -20.73 0.26
CA LYS A 43 1.35 -21.48 0.06
C LYS A 43 1.57 -21.68 -1.43
N LEU A 44 2.76 -21.36 -1.94
CA LEU A 44 3.21 -21.82 -3.25
C LEU A 44 4.66 -22.34 -3.27
N SER A 45 5.36 -22.38 -2.13
CA SER A 45 6.71 -22.97 -2.02
C SER A 45 6.91 -23.85 -0.78
N GLY A 46 5.81 -24.30 -0.15
CA GLY A 46 5.88 -24.96 1.16
C GLY A 46 6.01 -23.98 2.34
N GLU A 47 6.52 -22.77 2.10
CA GLU A 47 6.67 -21.73 3.12
C GLU A 47 5.35 -21.00 3.44
N LYS A 48 5.11 -20.75 4.74
CA LYS A 48 3.94 -20.00 5.23
C LYS A 48 4.21 -18.50 5.16
N VAL A 49 3.88 -17.86 4.04
CA VAL A 49 3.92 -16.40 3.92
C VAL A 49 2.66 -15.73 4.49
N LYS A 50 2.84 -14.57 5.12
CA LYS A 50 1.76 -13.74 5.70
C LYS A 50 1.32 -12.65 4.72
N TRP A 51 0.10 -12.15 4.92
CA TRP A 51 -0.34 -10.92 4.26
C TRP A 51 0.54 -9.75 4.71
N HIS A 52 0.79 -8.81 3.79
CA HIS A 52 1.55 -7.58 4.08
C HIS A 52 3.02 -7.73 4.49
N GLN A 53 3.64 -8.87 4.20
CA GLN A 53 5.10 -8.99 4.25
C GLN A 53 5.79 -8.10 3.21
N THR A 54 6.98 -7.59 3.57
CA THR A 54 7.82 -6.68 2.77
C THR A 54 8.81 -7.45 1.88
N CYS A 55 9.58 -6.73 1.06
CA CYS A 55 10.65 -7.34 0.26
C CYS A 55 11.75 -8.00 1.12
N ASN A 56 12.05 -7.45 2.30
CA ASN A 56 13.04 -8.03 3.22
C ASN A 56 12.61 -9.39 3.78
N GLU A 57 11.31 -9.68 3.74
CA GLU A 57 10.72 -10.93 4.23
C GLU A 57 10.53 -11.97 3.12
N ILE A 58 11.04 -11.73 1.90
CA ILE A 58 11.05 -12.72 0.83
C ILE A 58 11.98 -13.87 1.25
N PRO A 59 11.48 -15.13 1.25
CA PRO A 59 12.31 -16.29 1.57
C PRO A 59 13.56 -16.37 0.72
N GLU A 60 14.65 -16.86 1.31
CA GLU A 60 15.93 -16.97 0.61
C GLU A 60 15.84 -17.82 -0.67
N SER A 61 15.09 -18.93 -0.60
CA SER A 61 14.79 -19.83 -1.74
C SER A 61 14.03 -19.15 -2.88
N GLU A 62 13.42 -17.99 -2.63
CA GLU A 62 12.55 -17.26 -3.55
C GLU A 62 13.19 -15.95 -4.02
N ARG A 63 14.39 -15.61 -3.50
CA ARG A 63 15.16 -14.44 -3.95
C ARG A 63 15.61 -14.63 -5.40
N GLY A 64 15.72 -13.52 -6.13
CA GLY A 64 16.08 -13.50 -7.55
C GLY A 64 14.90 -13.60 -8.52
N LYS A 65 13.71 -13.99 -8.04
CA LYS A 65 12.47 -13.85 -8.82
C LYS A 65 12.11 -12.38 -9.02
N GLN A 66 11.47 -12.07 -10.15
CA GLN A 66 10.92 -10.74 -10.39
C GLN A 66 9.95 -10.35 -9.26
N ILE A 67 10.08 -9.15 -8.72
CA ILE A 67 9.15 -8.63 -7.71
C ILE A 67 8.13 -7.75 -8.42
N ILE A 68 6.86 -7.96 -8.10
CA ILE A 68 5.77 -7.07 -8.50
C ILE A 68 5.04 -6.50 -7.29
N SER A 69 4.54 -5.30 -7.44
CA SER A 69 3.61 -4.69 -6.48
C SER A 69 2.67 -3.74 -7.20
N ILE A 70 1.79 -3.08 -6.44
CA ILE A 70 0.84 -2.11 -6.95
C ILE A 70 1.08 -0.79 -6.24
N VAL A 71 1.20 0.29 -7.02
CA VAL A 71 1.17 1.66 -6.51
C VAL A 71 -0.24 2.23 -6.66
N ARG A 72 -0.57 3.16 -5.77
CA ARG A 72 -1.79 3.95 -5.84
C ARG A 72 -1.43 5.40 -5.65
N ASN A 73 -2.15 6.29 -6.34
CA ASN A 73 -2.19 7.71 -6.03
C ASN A 73 -2.24 7.93 -4.49
N PRO A 74 -1.25 8.64 -3.90
CA PRO A 74 -1.22 8.88 -2.46
C PRO A 74 -2.50 9.50 -1.92
N TYR A 75 -3.07 10.50 -2.60
CA TYR A 75 -4.33 11.16 -2.20
C TYR A 75 -5.48 10.17 -2.06
N GLU A 76 -5.65 9.29 -3.05
CA GLU A 76 -6.64 8.22 -2.99
C GLU A 76 -6.36 7.20 -1.87
N ARG A 77 -5.08 6.95 -1.56
CA ARG A 77 -4.67 6.03 -0.51
C ARG A 77 -4.96 6.59 0.89
N TYR A 78 -4.88 7.91 1.11
CA TYR A 78 -5.38 8.55 2.33
C TYR A 78 -6.88 8.31 2.50
N ILE A 79 -7.67 8.60 1.47
CA ILE A 79 -9.13 8.39 1.50
C ILE A 79 -9.46 6.90 1.75
N SER A 80 -8.74 5.99 1.09
CA SER A 80 -8.90 4.55 1.28
C SER A 80 -8.61 4.10 2.72
N ASN A 81 -7.57 4.66 3.34
CA ASN A 81 -7.28 4.40 4.75
C ASN A 81 -8.36 4.99 5.66
N TYR A 82 -8.81 6.22 5.38
CA TYR A 82 -9.85 6.91 6.14
C TYR A 82 -11.14 6.08 6.21
N TYR A 83 -11.69 5.71 5.06
CA TYR A 83 -12.93 4.95 4.99
C TYR A 83 -12.79 3.52 5.51
N TYR A 84 -11.62 2.90 5.35
CA TYR A 84 -11.38 1.59 5.94
C TYR A 84 -11.32 1.65 7.48
N ARG A 85 -10.96 2.80 8.05
CA ARG A 85 -11.11 3.12 9.48
C ARG A 85 -10.47 2.11 10.43
N ASN A 86 -9.32 1.55 10.07
CA ASN A 86 -8.67 0.50 10.87
C ASN A 86 -8.41 0.94 12.33
N TRP A 87 -8.16 2.24 12.56
CA TRP A 87 -7.93 2.77 13.91
C TRP A 87 -9.18 2.75 14.78
N GLY A 88 -10.36 3.01 14.19
CA GLY A 88 -11.62 3.08 14.90
C GLY A 88 -12.38 1.75 14.95
N VAL A 89 -12.10 0.85 14.02
CA VAL A 89 -12.63 -0.53 14.03
C VAL A 89 -11.86 -1.41 15.03
N HIS A 90 -10.58 -1.11 15.23
CA HIS A 90 -9.70 -1.84 16.14
C HIS A 90 -8.98 -0.91 17.13
N PRO A 91 -9.72 -0.16 17.98
CA PRO A 91 -9.13 0.76 18.93
C PRO A 91 -8.27 0.04 19.99
N GLU A 92 -8.57 -1.22 20.29
CA GLU A 92 -7.81 -2.07 21.23
C GLU A 92 -6.35 -2.30 20.83
N ARG A 93 -6.00 -2.02 19.57
CA ARG A 93 -4.63 -2.18 19.07
C ARG A 93 -3.72 -0.98 19.35
N TRP A 94 -4.22 0.03 20.04
CA TRP A 94 -3.47 1.22 20.41
C TRP A 94 -3.09 1.18 21.89
N PRO A 95 -1.86 1.57 22.26
CA PRO A 95 -1.50 1.78 23.65
C PRO A 95 -2.40 2.83 24.30
N SER A 96 -2.80 2.63 25.56
CA SER A 96 -3.74 3.51 26.27
C SER A 96 -3.26 4.97 26.34
N ASN A 97 -1.97 5.19 26.57
CA ASN A 97 -1.38 6.53 26.60
C ASN A 97 -1.52 7.27 25.25
N ILE A 98 -1.48 6.54 24.13
CA ILE A 98 -1.68 7.13 22.80
C ILE A 98 -3.17 7.43 22.58
N ILE A 99 -4.07 6.61 23.11
CA ILE A 99 -5.51 6.90 23.06
C ILE A 99 -5.84 8.19 23.83
N ASP A 100 -5.22 8.40 25.00
CA ASP A 100 -5.44 9.62 25.79
C ASP A 100 -4.91 10.86 25.08
N GLU A 101 -3.71 10.79 24.48
CA GLU A 101 -3.15 11.85 23.60
C GLU A 101 -4.11 12.15 22.43
N LEU A 102 -4.62 11.11 21.77
CA LEU A 102 -5.54 11.26 20.65
C LEU A 102 -6.88 11.86 21.06
N LYS A 103 -7.42 11.53 22.24
CA LYS A 103 -8.65 12.15 22.76
C LYS A 103 -8.44 13.61 23.17
N ALA A 104 -7.26 13.96 23.65
CA ALA A 104 -6.92 15.35 23.95
C ALA A 104 -6.83 16.20 22.67
N LEU A 105 -6.27 15.65 21.59
CA LEU A 105 -6.17 16.32 20.28
C LEU A 105 -7.47 16.28 19.48
N TYR A 106 -8.22 15.18 19.58
CA TYR A 106 -9.44 14.91 18.83
C TYR A 106 -10.53 14.44 19.81
N PRO A 107 -11.30 15.36 20.43
CA PRO A 107 -12.28 15.03 21.47
C PRO A 107 -13.33 13.98 21.07
N HIS A 108 -13.60 13.83 19.78
CA HIS A 108 -14.56 12.86 19.23
C HIS A 108 -13.93 11.52 18.83
N PHE A 109 -12.66 11.26 19.16
CA PHE A 109 -11.99 10.01 18.82
C PHE A 109 -12.79 8.79 19.33
N PRO A 110 -13.01 7.75 18.49
CA PRO A 110 -12.36 7.48 17.19
C PRO A 110 -13.04 8.08 15.95
N GLU A 111 -14.10 8.86 16.07
CA GLU A 111 -14.77 9.56 14.97
C GLU A 111 -14.05 10.85 14.61
N VAL A 112 -12.92 10.74 13.90
CA VAL A 112 -12.23 11.88 13.31
C VAL A 112 -12.83 12.22 11.95
N SER A 113 -12.92 13.50 11.63
CA SER A 113 -13.21 14.00 10.29
C SER A 113 -12.09 13.67 9.30
N PHE A 114 -12.33 13.84 8.00
CA PHE A 114 -11.26 13.64 7.00
C PHE A 114 -10.12 14.64 7.18
N ASP A 115 -10.45 15.87 7.55
CA ASP A 115 -9.48 16.94 7.77
C ASP A 115 -8.54 16.63 8.94
N GLU A 116 -9.10 16.20 10.06
CA GLU A 116 -8.35 15.71 11.21
C GLU A 116 -7.55 14.46 10.84
N PHE A 117 -8.12 13.57 10.02
CA PHE A 117 -7.47 12.35 9.59
C PHE A 117 -6.17 12.60 8.81
N VAL A 118 -6.09 13.61 7.94
CA VAL A 118 -4.86 13.92 7.20
C VAL A 118 -3.70 14.23 8.17
N ASN A 119 -3.99 15.00 9.22
CA ASN A 119 -3.00 15.31 10.27
C ASN A 119 -2.70 14.09 11.13
N PHE A 120 -3.72 13.40 11.63
CA PHE A 120 -3.61 12.17 12.42
C PHE A 120 -2.78 11.09 11.71
N ALA A 121 -2.96 10.94 10.39
CA ALA A 121 -2.23 9.97 9.59
C ALA A 121 -0.72 10.23 9.57
N ASN A 122 -0.33 11.50 9.43
CA ASN A 122 1.07 11.93 9.35
C ASN A 122 1.74 12.15 10.71
N THR A 123 1.00 12.06 11.80
CA THR A 123 1.52 12.29 13.16
C THR A 123 1.43 11.07 14.05
N HIS A 124 0.42 10.22 13.91
CA HIS A 124 0.18 9.08 14.81
C HIS A 124 0.08 7.75 14.08
N LEU A 125 -0.60 7.67 12.93
CA LEU A 125 -0.65 6.40 12.18
C LEU A 125 0.72 5.99 11.67
N ILE A 126 1.53 6.95 11.21
CA ILE A 126 2.90 6.69 10.78
C ILE A 126 3.75 6.12 11.94
N LYS A 127 3.62 6.66 13.16
CA LYS A 127 4.37 6.23 14.36
C LYS A 127 4.14 4.77 14.72
N ARG A 128 2.94 4.23 14.44
CA ARG A 128 2.65 2.81 14.65
C ARG A 128 3.55 1.88 13.84
N HIS A 129 4.09 2.38 12.73
CA HIS A 129 4.90 1.60 11.80
C HIS A 129 6.38 1.94 11.88
N LEU A 130 6.75 3.12 12.39
CA LEU A 130 8.13 3.55 12.55
C LEU A 130 8.82 2.75 13.66
N LYS A 131 10.05 2.30 13.38
CA LYS A 131 10.98 1.81 14.40
C LYS A 131 12.02 2.87 14.78
N VAL A 132 11.98 4.03 14.13
CA VAL A 132 12.83 5.19 14.40
C VAL A 132 12.03 6.30 15.09
N PRO A 133 12.68 7.21 15.82
CA PRO A 133 12.01 8.38 16.39
C PRO A 133 11.31 9.22 15.31
N PRO A 134 10.07 9.68 15.52
CA PRO A 134 9.29 10.36 14.47
C PRO A 134 9.89 11.68 13.98
N ASP A 135 10.67 12.37 14.81
CA ASP A 135 11.42 13.59 14.49
C ASP A 135 12.61 13.34 13.55
N LYS A 136 12.99 12.07 13.36
CA LYS A 136 14.08 11.67 12.46
C LYS A 136 13.62 11.42 11.02
N THR A 137 12.34 11.58 10.70
CA THR A 137 11.85 11.41 9.33
C THR A 137 10.88 12.51 8.93
N ASN A 138 11.01 12.99 7.69
CA ASN A 138 10.09 13.95 7.11
C ASN A 138 8.99 13.30 6.27
N LEU A 139 9.01 11.97 6.13
CA LEU A 139 8.09 11.23 5.28
C LEU A 139 6.64 11.27 5.81
N GLY A 140 5.70 11.31 4.87
CA GLY A 140 4.30 11.05 5.12
C GLY A 140 3.98 9.57 5.22
N LEU A 141 2.74 9.26 5.62
CA LEU A 141 2.27 7.88 5.81
C LEU A 141 2.50 7.01 4.56
N CYS A 142 2.20 7.51 3.36
CA CYS A 142 2.30 6.71 2.15
C CYS A 142 3.76 6.44 1.76
N SER A 143 4.62 7.45 1.88
CA SER A 143 6.05 7.40 1.57
C SER A 143 6.78 6.50 2.55
N TRP A 144 6.50 6.61 3.86
CA TRP A 144 7.06 5.68 4.84
C TRP A 144 6.64 4.24 4.56
N ASP A 145 5.35 3.99 4.32
CA ASP A 145 4.91 2.64 3.96
C ASP A 145 5.55 2.15 2.65
N PHE A 146 5.87 3.04 1.71
CA PHE A 146 6.58 2.66 0.49
C PHE A 146 8.01 2.23 0.82
N VAL A 147 8.74 3.03 1.59
CA VAL A 147 10.10 2.71 2.05
C VAL A 147 10.11 1.38 2.80
N ARG A 148 9.25 1.24 3.80
CA ARG A 148 9.10 0.02 4.61
C ARG A 148 8.90 -1.25 3.79
N PHE A 149 8.13 -1.18 2.70
CA PHE A 149 7.82 -2.36 1.89
C PHE A 149 8.89 -2.72 0.88
N TYR A 150 9.61 -1.74 0.33
CA TYR A 150 10.40 -1.92 -0.90
C TYR A 150 11.89 -1.58 -0.78
N PHE A 151 12.36 -1.17 0.39
CA PHE A 151 13.76 -0.82 0.62
C PHE A 151 14.49 -1.90 1.40
N LYS A 152 15.80 -2.03 1.12
CA LYS A 152 16.68 -3.01 1.77
C LYS A 152 16.87 -2.67 3.26
N ASN A 153 17.10 -1.39 3.57
CA ASN A 153 17.31 -0.89 4.95
C ASN A 153 16.33 0.25 5.26
N PRO A 154 15.02 -0.04 5.42
CA PRO A 154 14.00 1.00 5.49
C PRO A 154 14.13 1.93 6.71
N ASP A 155 14.56 1.38 7.85
CA ASP A 155 14.73 2.14 9.09
C ASP A 155 15.85 3.20 8.94
N ASP A 156 16.96 2.86 8.31
CA ASP A 156 18.04 3.81 8.05
C ASP A 156 17.66 4.81 6.95
N VAL A 157 17.14 4.31 5.83
CA VAL A 157 16.85 5.12 4.65
C VAL A 157 15.81 6.19 4.94
N CYS A 158 14.79 5.89 5.76
CA CYS A 158 13.76 6.87 6.08
C CYS A 158 14.26 8.09 6.86
N THR A 159 15.47 8.01 7.44
CA THR A 159 16.10 9.12 8.18
C THR A 159 16.95 10.03 7.30
N ILE A 160 17.32 9.56 6.09
CA ILE A 160 18.20 10.28 5.16
C ILE A 160 17.48 10.74 3.89
N ILE A 161 16.22 10.36 3.69
CA ILE A 161 15.44 10.86 2.56
C ILE A 161 15.16 12.36 2.76
N ASP A 162 15.87 13.15 1.96
CA ASP A 162 15.69 14.58 1.78
C ASP A 162 15.66 14.94 0.28
N ASP A 163 15.66 16.23 -0.02
CA ASP A 163 15.62 16.72 -1.41
C ASP A 163 16.86 16.30 -2.20
N ALA A 164 18.05 16.36 -1.58
CA ALA A 164 19.28 15.95 -2.22
C ALA A 164 19.31 14.45 -2.54
N TYR A 165 18.79 13.61 -1.63
CA TYR A 165 18.64 12.17 -1.82
C TYR A 165 17.72 11.84 -3.00
N ILE A 166 16.60 12.57 -3.12
CA ILE A 166 15.63 12.42 -4.20
C ILE A 166 16.23 12.86 -5.55
N GLU A 167 16.82 14.05 -5.60
CA GLU A 167 17.40 14.63 -6.82
C GLU A 167 18.54 13.78 -7.38
N GLN A 168 19.40 13.27 -6.49
CA GLN A 168 20.51 12.37 -6.85
C GLN A 168 20.03 10.94 -7.16
N LYS A 169 18.74 10.64 -6.98
CA LYS A 169 18.13 9.32 -7.20
C LYS A 169 18.81 8.17 -6.45
N LYS A 170 19.37 8.47 -5.26
CA LYS A 170 20.05 7.48 -4.40
C LYS A 170 19.16 6.29 -4.03
N TYR A 171 17.84 6.52 -3.99
CA TYR A 171 16.84 5.48 -3.80
C TYR A 171 16.95 4.27 -4.74
N ARG A 172 17.56 4.41 -5.93
CA ARG A 172 17.71 3.29 -6.87
C ARG A 172 18.62 2.20 -6.32
N GLU A 173 19.59 2.56 -5.51
CA GLU A 173 20.54 1.62 -4.91
C GLU A 173 19.96 0.98 -3.64
N ASP A 174 19.17 1.74 -2.88
CA ASP A 174 18.58 1.29 -1.62
C ASP A 174 17.28 0.49 -1.80
N MET A 175 16.58 0.67 -2.93
CA MET A 175 15.35 -0.01 -3.26
C MET A 175 15.61 -1.37 -3.93
N TYR A 176 14.71 -2.33 -3.74
CA TYR A 176 14.67 -3.52 -4.58
C TYR A 176 14.24 -3.14 -6.02
N ASN A 177 14.46 -4.05 -6.99
CA ASN A 177 13.91 -3.89 -8.34
C ASN A 177 12.47 -4.40 -8.38
N ILE A 178 11.49 -3.51 -8.27
CA ILE A 178 10.05 -3.83 -8.32
C ILE A 178 9.44 -3.35 -9.64
N HIS A 179 8.63 -4.19 -10.26
CA HIS A 179 7.69 -3.78 -11.30
C HIS A 179 6.35 -3.34 -10.66
N PHE A 180 6.01 -2.06 -10.80
CA PHE A 180 4.79 -1.49 -10.22
C PHE A 180 3.64 -1.47 -11.22
N LEU A 181 2.51 -2.07 -10.84
CA LEU A 181 1.21 -1.91 -11.49
C LEU A 181 0.50 -0.68 -10.90
N ARG A 182 -0.44 -0.07 -11.64
CA ARG A 182 -1.21 1.09 -11.20
C ARG A 182 -2.60 0.66 -10.77
N THR A 183 -3.08 1.20 -9.66
CA THR A 183 -4.40 0.85 -9.11
C THR A 183 -5.53 1.20 -10.08
N GLU A 184 -5.44 2.34 -10.75
CA GLU A 184 -6.42 2.88 -11.69
C GLU A 184 -6.49 2.09 -13.01
N ASN A 185 -5.41 1.38 -13.38
CA ASN A 185 -5.31 0.58 -14.60
C ASN A 185 -5.11 -0.92 -14.30
N LEU A 186 -5.47 -1.36 -13.10
CA LEU A 186 -4.99 -2.62 -12.52
C LEU A 186 -5.32 -3.86 -13.35
N ASN A 187 -6.48 -3.90 -14.00
CA ASN A 187 -6.87 -4.99 -14.88
C ASN A 187 -5.90 -5.13 -16.06
N GLN A 188 -5.63 -4.02 -16.75
CA GLN A 188 -4.80 -4.00 -17.95
C GLN A 188 -3.32 -4.18 -17.60
N ASP A 189 -2.84 -3.52 -16.55
CA ASP A 189 -1.47 -3.64 -16.08
C ASP A 189 -1.15 -5.08 -15.66
N LEU A 190 -2.05 -5.73 -14.90
CA LEU A 190 -1.85 -7.12 -14.49
C LEU A 190 -1.89 -8.07 -15.69
N TYR A 191 -2.82 -7.87 -16.64
CA TYR A 191 -2.89 -8.67 -17.86
C TYR A 191 -1.57 -8.55 -18.66
N ASN A 192 -1.09 -7.33 -18.90
CA ASN A 192 0.15 -7.07 -19.64
C ASN A 192 1.36 -7.71 -18.95
N PHE A 193 1.47 -7.56 -17.63
CA PHE A 193 2.55 -8.16 -16.85
C PHE A 193 2.52 -9.70 -16.93
N LEU A 194 1.35 -10.33 -16.76
CA LEU A 194 1.25 -11.78 -16.87
C LEU A 194 1.57 -12.25 -18.29
N LEU A 195 1.14 -11.53 -19.32
CA LEU A 195 1.49 -11.85 -20.70
C LEU A 195 3.01 -11.79 -20.90
N SER A 196 3.71 -10.76 -20.39
CA SER A 196 5.17 -10.65 -20.49
C SER A 196 5.92 -11.74 -19.71
N MET A 197 5.30 -12.32 -18.68
CA MET A 197 5.84 -13.48 -17.96
C MET A 197 5.58 -14.83 -18.67
N GLY A 198 5.00 -14.81 -19.87
CA GLY A 198 4.74 -15.99 -20.70
C GLY A 198 3.49 -16.77 -20.31
N TYR A 199 2.52 -16.14 -19.64
CA TYR A 199 1.22 -16.79 -19.41
C TYR A 199 0.41 -16.79 -20.72
N PRO A 200 -0.20 -17.92 -21.11
CA PRO A 200 -1.00 -17.97 -22.34
C PRO A 200 -2.19 -17.01 -22.27
N ASP A 201 -2.36 -16.16 -23.29
CA ASP A 201 -3.45 -15.18 -23.37
C ASP A 201 -4.82 -15.79 -23.02
N ARG A 202 -5.16 -16.95 -23.60
CA ARG A 202 -6.42 -17.67 -23.33
C ARG A 202 -6.69 -17.93 -21.83
N LYS A 203 -5.64 -18.00 -21.00
CA LYS A 203 -5.75 -18.21 -19.55
C LYS A 203 -5.90 -16.92 -18.75
N ILE A 204 -5.50 -15.77 -19.30
CA ILE A 204 -5.43 -14.49 -18.56
C ILE A 204 -6.34 -13.40 -19.14
N ARG A 205 -6.86 -13.55 -20.36
CA ARG A 205 -7.75 -12.58 -21.03
C ARG A 205 -8.98 -12.20 -20.20
N PHE A 206 -9.46 -13.10 -19.33
CA PHE A 206 -10.59 -12.83 -18.44
C PHE A 206 -10.35 -11.62 -17.52
N ILE A 207 -9.08 -11.30 -17.19
CA ILE A 207 -8.70 -10.23 -16.27
C ILE A 207 -9.18 -8.87 -16.77
N GLN A 208 -9.15 -8.64 -18.09
CA GLN A 208 -9.48 -7.35 -18.69
C GLN A 208 -10.92 -6.94 -18.40
N ASN A 209 -11.82 -7.90 -18.28
CA ASN A 209 -13.27 -7.68 -18.08
C ASN A 209 -13.72 -7.95 -16.64
N LEU A 210 -12.80 -8.05 -15.68
CA LEU A 210 -13.19 -8.27 -14.29
C LEU A 210 -13.76 -6.99 -13.66
N ASP A 211 -14.92 -7.15 -13.04
CA ASP A 211 -15.46 -6.16 -12.12
C ASP A 211 -14.50 -5.86 -10.97
N LYS A 212 -14.65 -4.69 -10.38
CA LYS A 212 -13.91 -4.28 -9.18
C LYS A 212 -14.16 -5.27 -8.03
N ILE A 213 -13.08 -5.88 -7.56
CA ILE A 213 -13.10 -6.75 -6.38
C ILE A 213 -12.75 -5.92 -5.15
N GLN A 214 -13.70 -5.80 -4.22
CA GLN A 214 -13.47 -5.12 -2.94
C GLN A 214 -13.23 -6.16 -1.82
N PRO A 215 -12.38 -5.87 -0.83
CA PRO A 215 -12.36 -6.67 0.39
C PRO A 215 -13.72 -6.59 1.09
N LYS A 216 -14.09 -7.60 1.91
CA LYS A 216 -15.23 -7.45 2.85
C LYS A 216 -14.98 -6.18 3.65
N SER A 217 -15.83 -5.17 3.46
CA SER A 217 -15.71 -3.90 4.16
C SER A 217 -15.84 -4.15 5.66
N GLN A 218 -14.87 -3.66 6.43
CA GLN A 218 -15.04 -3.44 7.87
C GLN A 218 -15.20 -1.93 8.17
N GLY A 219 -15.22 -1.09 7.14
CA GLY A 219 -15.22 0.36 7.24
C GLY A 219 -16.46 1.02 6.63
N LYS A 220 -16.45 2.34 6.56
CA LYS A 220 -17.55 3.14 5.99
C LYS A 220 -17.50 3.07 4.46
N GLU A 221 -18.67 3.06 3.82
CA GLU A 221 -18.75 3.21 2.36
C GLU A 221 -18.32 4.63 1.97
N ARG A 222 -17.60 4.74 0.85
CA ARG A 222 -17.14 6.03 0.33
C ARG A 222 -18.30 6.66 -0.46
N PRO A 223 -18.76 7.87 -0.11
CA PRO A 223 -19.93 8.51 -0.74
C PRO A 223 -19.66 8.99 -2.18
N ASN A 224 -18.41 9.29 -2.53
CA ASN A 224 -18.03 9.79 -3.85
C ASN A 224 -16.64 9.29 -4.24
N SER A 225 -16.45 8.88 -5.49
CA SER A 225 -15.16 8.43 -6.04
C SER A 225 -14.21 9.56 -6.45
N ASP A 226 -14.68 10.79 -6.67
CA ASP A 226 -13.79 11.90 -6.97
C ASP A 226 -12.96 12.27 -5.74
N TRP A 227 -11.66 11.99 -5.79
CA TRP A 227 -10.74 12.26 -4.69
C TRP A 227 -10.44 13.75 -4.53
N LYS A 228 -10.57 14.57 -5.60
CA LYS A 228 -10.22 15.99 -5.55
C LYS A 228 -11.15 16.75 -4.61
N SER A 229 -12.43 16.39 -4.58
CA SER A 229 -13.44 16.95 -3.66
C SER A 229 -13.15 16.73 -2.17
N TYR A 230 -12.25 15.81 -1.81
CA TYR A 230 -11.93 15.53 -0.40
C TYR A 230 -10.89 16.47 0.18
N PHE A 231 -10.10 17.15 -0.65
CA PHE A 231 -8.95 17.89 -0.17
C PHE A 231 -9.11 19.40 -0.38
N THR A 232 -8.99 20.17 0.70
CA THR A 232 -8.76 21.61 0.62
C THR A 232 -7.37 21.91 0.03
N PRO A 233 -7.12 23.12 -0.48
CA PRO A 233 -5.78 23.53 -0.95
C PRO A 233 -4.68 23.32 0.11
N GLU A 234 -4.97 23.61 1.37
CA GLU A 234 -4.04 23.46 2.49
C GLU A 234 -3.70 21.99 2.73
N GLN A 235 -4.69 21.11 2.68
CA GLN A 235 -4.47 19.67 2.84
C GLN A 235 -3.69 19.09 1.67
N LYS A 236 -3.93 19.56 0.44
CA LYS A 236 -3.11 19.19 -0.72
C LYS A 236 -1.66 19.59 -0.50
N LYS A 237 -1.41 20.79 0.02
CA LYS A 237 -0.05 21.24 0.37
C LYS A 237 0.59 20.32 1.41
N ILE A 238 -0.13 19.96 2.47
CA ILE A 238 0.38 19.02 3.50
C ILE A 238 0.74 17.68 2.88
N VAL A 239 -0.17 17.06 2.11
CA VAL A 239 0.06 15.76 1.48
C VAL A 239 1.20 15.86 0.48
N ARG A 240 1.25 16.88 -0.37
CA ARG A 240 2.33 17.07 -1.35
C ARG A 240 3.69 17.21 -0.68
N THR A 241 3.78 17.98 0.41
CA THR A 241 5.03 18.12 1.17
C THR A 241 5.44 16.81 1.84
N LYS A 242 4.52 16.15 2.56
CA LYS A 242 4.81 14.91 3.28
C LYS A 242 5.08 13.73 2.35
N GLU A 243 4.39 13.68 1.22
CA GLU A 243 4.50 12.60 0.24
C GLU A 243 5.43 12.93 -0.93
N LYS A 244 6.26 13.97 -0.80
CA LYS A 244 7.22 14.41 -1.84
C LYS A 244 8.05 13.26 -2.39
N PHE A 245 8.48 12.34 -1.51
CA PHE A 245 9.27 11.18 -1.92
C PHE A 245 8.52 10.28 -2.89
N ILE A 246 7.35 9.75 -2.51
CA ILE A 246 6.60 8.85 -3.39
C ILE A 246 6.10 9.58 -4.66
N LEU A 247 5.75 10.86 -4.57
CA LEU A 247 5.36 11.68 -5.72
C LEU A 247 6.53 11.88 -6.70
N SER A 248 7.78 11.95 -6.22
CA SER A 248 8.95 12.02 -7.10
C SER A 248 9.17 10.73 -7.91
N LEU A 249 8.71 9.58 -7.39
CA LEU A 249 8.81 8.28 -8.05
C LEU A 249 7.68 8.04 -9.06
N PHE A 250 6.52 8.66 -8.81
CA PHE A 250 5.30 8.54 -9.59
C PHE A 250 4.73 9.93 -9.89
N PRO A 251 5.42 10.72 -10.74
CA PRO A 251 5.08 12.12 -10.99
C PRO A 251 3.70 12.29 -11.65
N GLU A 252 3.14 11.24 -12.24
CA GLU A 252 1.75 11.23 -12.73
C GLU A 252 0.70 11.52 -11.62
N TYR A 253 1.08 11.41 -10.35
CA TYR A 253 0.23 11.72 -9.20
C TYR A 253 0.54 13.08 -8.55
N ASP A 254 1.59 13.80 -8.96
CA ASP A 254 1.88 15.14 -8.44
C ASP A 254 0.99 16.16 -9.16
N ILE A 255 -0.08 16.57 -8.47
CA ILE A 255 -1.14 17.46 -8.96
C ILE A 255 -1.31 18.63 -8.01
#